data_AF-A0AAJ2NS61-F1
#
_entry.id   AF-A0AAJ2NS61-F1
#
_cell.length_a   1.000
_cell.length_b   1.000
_cell.length_c   1.000
_cell.angle_alpha   90.00
_cell.angle_beta   90.00
_cell.angle_gamma   90.00
#
_symmetry.space_group_name_H-M   'P 1'
#
loop_
_entity.id
_entity.type
_entity.pdbx_description
1 polymer ?
#
loop_
_entity_poly.entity_id
_entity_poly.type
_entity_poly.pdbx_seq_one_letter_code
_entity_poly.pdbx_strand_id
1 'polypeptide(L)'
;MNREMRLQLITQLISEYEVKTQEELQQLLLDKGLKVTQATISRDIHALQLIKVPSKGGGLKYSFKLDQDYIVHEKLKRKLRDALISMEVIQYFVVVKTLPGHAHSFGALFDSL
;
A
#
# COMPACT_ATOMS: atom_id res chain seq x y z
N MET A 1 -0.19 6.43 28.68
CA MET A 1 0.71 6.42 27.51
C MET A 1 0.07 7.21 26.38
N ASN A 2 0.82 8.12 25.75
CA ASN A 2 0.32 8.99 24.70
C ASN A 2 -0.03 8.16 23.45
N ARG A 3 -1.22 8.38 22.88
CA ARG A 3 -1.70 7.71 21.66
C ARG A 3 -0.70 7.89 20.51
N GLU A 4 -0.08 9.05 20.42
CA GLU A 4 0.91 9.38 19.37
C GLU A 4 2.12 8.44 19.40
N MET A 5 2.69 8.20 20.60
CA MET A 5 3.84 7.30 20.77
C MET A 5 3.51 5.87 20.33
N ARG A 6 2.27 5.42 20.60
CA ARG A 6 1.80 4.12 20.14
C ARG A 6 1.66 4.05 18.62
N LEU A 7 1.10 5.08 17.99
CA LEU A 7 0.96 5.14 16.53
C LEU A 7 2.34 5.16 15.84
N GLN A 8 3.32 5.87 16.41
CA GLN A 8 4.70 5.84 15.93
C GLN A 8 5.31 4.45 16.05
N LEU A 9 5.10 3.76 17.17
CA LEU A 9 5.62 2.40 17.34
C LEU A 9 4.94 1.40 16.40
N ILE A 10 3.62 1.47 16.24
CA ILE A 10 2.90 0.65 15.23
C ILE A 10 3.51 0.92 13.85
N THR A 11 3.77 2.18 13.54
CA THR A 11 4.34 2.57 12.25
C THR A 11 5.69 1.88 12.01
N GLN A 12 6.58 1.97 13.00
CA GLN A 12 7.89 1.33 12.97
C GLN A 12 7.76 -0.21 12.82
N LEU A 13 6.87 -0.84 13.59
CA LEU A 13 6.67 -2.29 13.56
C LEU A 13 6.17 -2.78 12.19
N ILE A 14 5.25 -2.06 11.55
CA ILE A 14 4.75 -2.40 10.20
C ILE A 14 5.84 -2.23 9.13
N SER A 15 6.78 -1.30 9.32
CA SER A 15 7.92 -1.12 8.42
C SER A 15 9.01 -2.18 8.60
N GLU A 16 9.24 -2.64 9.83
CA GLU A 16 10.30 -3.62 10.16
C GLU A 16 9.87 -5.08 10.00
N TYR A 17 8.59 -5.39 10.27
CA TYR A 17 8.08 -6.76 10.32
C TYR A 17 6.93 -7.00 9.34
N GLU A 18 6.80 -8.24 8.86
CA GLU A 18 5.65 -8.64 8.04
C GLU A 18 4.45 -9.03 8.90
N VAL A 19 3.69 -8.03 9.34
CA VAL A 19 2.52 -8.25 10.20
C VAL A 19 1.29 -8.64 9.38
N LYS A 20 0.73 -9.82 9.62
CA LYS A 20 -0.40 -10.39 8.88
C LYS A 20 -1.74 -10.25 9.61
N THR A 21 -1.73 -10.29 10.94
CA THR A 21 -2.93 -10.24 11.78
C THR A 21 -2.87 -9.17 12.86
N GLN A 22 -4.02 -8.85 13.45
CA GLN A 22 -4.07 -7.86 14.54
C GLN A 22 -3.51 -8.44 15.83
N GLU A 23 -3.68 -9.74 16.05
CA GLU A 23 -3.08 -10.47 17.17
C GLU A 23 -1.55 -10.42 17.11
N GLU A 24 -0.98 -10.56 15.91
CA GLU A 24 0.47 -10.48 15.72
C GLU A 24 1.00 -9.07 16.05
N LEU A 25 0.29 -8.03 15.61
CA LEU A 25 0.60 -6.65 16.00
C LEU A 25 0.45 -6.43 17.52
N GLN A 26 -0.54 -7.05 18.13
CA GLN A 26 -0.77 -6.98 19.58
C GLN A 26 0.39 -7.59 20.36
N GLN A 27 0.89 -8.75 19.93
CA GLN A 27 2.02 -9.41 20.55
C GLN A 27 3.30 -8.58 20.40
N LEU A 28 3.59 -8.05 19.20
CA LEU A 28 4.74 -7.19 18.99
C LEU A 28 4.71 -5.93 19.86
N LEU A 29 3.53 -5.34 20.05
CA LEU A 29 3.36 -4.21 20.97
C LEU A 29 3.56 -4.65 22.42
N LEU A 30 3.05 -5.81 22.82
CA LEU A 30 3.21 -6.37 24.16
C LEU A 30 4.68 -6.64 24.49
N ASP A 31 5.45 -7.18 23.54
CA ASP A 31 6.89 -7.44 23.66
C ASP A 31 7.70 -6.16 23.85
N LYS A 32 7.20 -5.04 23.32
CA LYS A 32 7.74 -3.69 23.56
C LYS A 32 7.20 -3.04 24.85
N GLY A 33 6.50 -3.81 25.69
CA GLY A 33 5.93 -3.37 26.97
C GLY A 33 4.57 -2.69 26.86
N LEU A 34 3.92 -2.70 25.69
CA LEU A 34 2.66 -2.00 25.43
C LEU A 34 1.47 -2.96 25.37
N LYS A 35 0.76 -3.08 26.49
CA LYS A 35 -0.49 -3.84 26.54
C LYS A 35 -1.65 -3.03 25.96
N VAL A 36 -2.19 -3.50 24.83
CA VAL A 36 -3.34 -2.89 24.16
C VAL A 36 -4.39 -3.95 23.84
N THR A 37 -5.65 -3.53 23.69
CA THR A 37 -6.75 -4.43 23.30
C THR A 37 -6.90 -4.49 21.79
N GLN A 38 -7.52 -5.55 21.28
CA GLN A 38 -7.84 -5.69 19.86
C GLN A 38 -8.70 -4.51 19.34
N ALA A 39 -9.66 -4.02 20.14
CA ALA A 39 -10.46 -2.85 19.79
C ALA A 39 -9.61 -1.57 19.63
N THR A 40 -8.54 -1.43 20.42
CA THR A 40 -7.62 -0.28 20.32
C THR A 40 -6.78 -0.39 19.05
N ILE A 41 -6.23 -1.58 18.77
CA ILE A 41 -5.47 -1.85 17.55
C ILE A 41 -6.32 -1.62 16.31
N SER A 42 -7.56 -2.09 16.29
CA SER A 42 -8.49 -1.87 15.18
C SER A 42 -8.66 -0.37 14.87
N ARG A 43 -8.90 0.46 15.91
CA ARG A 43 -8.98 1.92 15.73
C ARG A 43 -7.68 2.54 15.24
N ASP A 44 -6.53 2.06 15.71
CA ASP A 44 -5.22 2.59 15.30
C ASP A 44 -4.87 2.20 13.85
N ILE A 45 -5.20 0.97 13.43
CA ILE A 45 -5.08 0.51 12.03
C ILE A 45 -5.90 1.41 11.11
N HIS A 46 -7.14 1.72 11.50
CA HIS A 46 -7.98 2.65 10.75
C HIS A 46 -7.40 4.08 10.74
N ALA A 47 -6.89 4.56 11.87
CA ALA A 47 -6.29 5.89 11.97
C ALA A 47 -5.02 6.04 11.12
N LEU A 48 -4.23 4.98 11.00
CA LEU A 48 -3.02 4.92 10.17
C LEU A 48 -3.30 4.56 8.70
N GLN A 49 -4.57 4.33 8.34
CA GLN A 49 -4.99 3.91 7.00
C GLN A 49 -4.19 2.71 6.48
N LEU A 50 -3.94 1.73 7.36
CA LEU A 50 -3.27 0.51 6.98
C LEU A 50 -4.20 -0.37 6.15
N ILE A 51 -3.65 -0.97 5.11
CA ILE A 51 -4.33 -1.87 4.19
C ILE A 51 -3.60 -3.21 4.12
N LYS A 52 -4.31 -4.25 3.65
CA LYS A 52 -3.70 -5.55 3.40
C LYS A 52 -3.17 -5.64 1.97
N VAL A 53 -1.87 -5.85 1.82
CA VAL A 53 -1.18 -6.03 0.53
C VAL A 53 -0.52 -7.41 0.46
N PRO A 54 -0.31 -7.98 -0.75
CA PRO A 54 0.41 -9.24 -0.90
C PRO A 54 1.84 -9.17 -0.31
N SER A 55 2.20 -10.15 0.51
CA SER A 55 3.57 -10.34 1.01
C SER A 55 4.43 -11.13 0.00
N LYS A 56 5.75 -10.90 0.01
CA LYS A 56 6.72 -11.68 -0.77
C LYS A 56 6.74 -13.17 -0.37
N GLY A 57 6.44 -13.49 0.88
CA GLY A 57 6.38 -14.86 1.40
C GLY A 57 5.03 -15.54 1.19
N GLY A 58 4.12 -14.92 0.44
CA GLY A 58 2.74 -15.39 0.27
C GLY A 58 1.79 -14.89 1.37
N GLY A 59 0.51 -14.82 1.02
CA GLY A 59 -0.53 -14.26 1.87
C GLY A 59 -0.57 -12.73 1.86
N LEU A 60 -1.32 -12.15 2.80
CA LEU A 60 -1.52 -10.70 2.92
C LEU A 60 -0.85 -10.19 4.21
N LYS A 61 -0.26 -9.00 4.14
CA LYS A 61 0.30 -8.27 5.28
C LYS A 61 -0.22 -6.84 5.34
N TYR A 62 -0.19 -6.22 6.50
CA TYR A 62 -0.46 -4.80 6.65
C TYR A 62 0.66 -3.95 6.02
N SER A 63 0.26 -2.85 5.39
CA SER A 63 1.14 -1.84 4.80
C SER A 63 0.40 -0.51 4.76
N PHE A 64 1.12 0.60 4.64
CA PHE A 64 0.52 1.92 4.50
C PHE A 64 -0.10 2.07 3.12
N LYS A 65 -1.28 2.70 3.05
CA LYS A 65 -1.91 3.02 1.76
C LYS A 65 -0.99 3.84 0.85
N LEU A 66 -0.27 4.82 1.42
CA LEU A 66 0.73 5.62 0.72
C LEU A 66 1.82 4.78 0.04
N ASP A 67 2.23 3.66 0.65
CA ASP A 67 3.21 2.75 0.04
C ASP A 67 2.62 2.03 -1.16
N GLN A 68 1.36 1.61 -1.11
CA GLN A 68 0.68 1.00 -2.24
C GLN A 68 0.54 1.98 -3.40
N ASP A 69 0.07 3.20 -3.13
CA ASP A 69 -0.08 4.24 -4.14
C ASP A 69 1.29 4.53 -4.78
N TYR A 70 2.35 4.66 -3.97
CA TYR A 70 3.72 4.81 -4.46
C TYR A 70 4.16 3.64 -5.38
N ILE A 71 3.86 2.40 -4.99
CA ILE A 71 4.19 1.21 -5.80
C ILE A 71 3.44 1.23 -7.14
N VAL A 72 2.15 1.60 -7.16
CA VAL A 72 1.36 1.70 -8.40
C VAL A 72 1.92 2.80 -9.30
N HIS A 73 2.24 3.97 -8.75
CA HIS A 73 2.86 5.07 -9.49
C HIS A 73 4.23 4.69 -10.07
N GLU A 74 5.09 4.00 -9.32
CA GLU A 74 6.40 3.55 -9.82
C GLU A 74 6.25 2.47 -10.92
N LYS A 75 5.29 1.55 -10.78
CA LYS A 75 4.96 0.59 -11.85
C LYS A 75 4.49 1.31 -13.11
N LEU A 76 3.61 2.30 -12.98
CA LEU A 76 3.11 3.10 -14.09
C LEU A 76 4.23 3.89 -14.76
N LYS A 77 5.10 4.57 -14.00
CA LYS A 77 6.26 5.28 -14.54
C LYS A 77 7.19 4.37 -15.34
N ARG A 78 7.47 3.16 -14.83
CA ARG A 78 8.27 2.18 -15.57
C ARG A 78 7.57 1.75 -16.85
N LYS A 79 6.28 1.43 -16.77
CA LYS A 79 5.49 1.02 -17.94
C LYS A 79 5.41 2.11 -19.02
N LEU A 80 5.24 3.37 -18.61
CA LEU A 80 5.29 4.54 -19.49
C LEU A 80 6.63 4.60 -20.23
N ARG A 81 7.76 4.42 -19.54
CA ARG A 81 9.08 4.40 -20.18
C ARG A 81 9.27 3.24 -21.16
N ASP A 82 8.77 2.07 -20.82
CA ASP A 82 9.05 0.85 -21.60
C ASP A 82 8.17 0.71 -22.85
N ALA A 83 6.94 1.24 -22.83
CA ALA A 83 5.93 0.88 -23.82
C ALA A 83 5.00 2.01 -24.30
N LEU A 84 5.17 3.25 -23.82
CA LEU A 84 4.42 4.38 -24.36
C LEU A 84 5.02 4.82 -25.71
N ILE A 85 4.17 5.01 -26.72
CA ILE A 85 4.55 5.60 -28.00
C ILE A 85 4.18 7.08 -28.02
N SER A 86 2.93 7.41 -27.70
CA SER A 86 2.46 8.79 -27.60
C SER A 86 1.21 8.90 -26.73
N MET A 87 0.91 10.13 -26.29
CA MET A 87 -0.31 10.45 -25.56
C MET A 87 -0.85 11.78 -26.06
N GLU A 88 -2.14 11.82 -26.40
CA GLU A 88 -2.80 12.98 -26.97
C GLU A 88 -4.11 13.24 -26.21
N VAL A 89 -4.41 14.52 -25.95
CA VAL A 89 -5.67 14.93 -25.32
C VAL A 89 -6.60 15.47 -26.39
N ILE A 90 -7.78 14.89 -26.50
CA ILE A 90 -8.82 15.27 -27.47
C ILE A 90 -10.12 15.51 -26.70
N GLN A 91 -10.43 16.78 -26.45
CA GLN A 91 -11.58 17.20 -25.63
C GLN A 91 -11.59 16.49 -24.25
N TYR A 92 -12.52 15.57 -24.04
CA TYR A 92 -12.70 14.81 -22.80
C TYR A 92 -11.95 13.47 -22.79
N PHE A 93 -11.22 13.15 -23.87
CA PHE A 93 -10.49 11.88 -24.01
C PHE A 93 -8.99 12.09 -23.93
N VAL A 94 -8.31 11.13 -23.30
CA VAL A 94 -6.86 10.95 -23.38
C VAL A 94 -6.60 9.69 -24.19
N VAL A 95 -6.03 9.85 -25.39
CA VAL A 95 -5.67 8.75 -26.28
C VAL A 95 -4.23 8.37 -26.01
N VAL A 96 -4.02 7.15 -25.51
CA VAL A 96 -2.69 6.60 -25.20
C VAL A 96 -2.31 5.56 -26.25
N LYS A 97 -1.24 5.80 -27.01
CA LYS A 97 -0.67 4.83 -27.95
C LYS A 97 0.46 4.08 -27.29
N THR A 98 0.42 2.74 -27.35
CA THR A 98 1.40 1.86 -26.70
C THR A 98 1.96 0.85 -27.69
N LEU A 99 3.09 0.22 -27.34
CA LEU A 99 3.63 -0.91 -28.09
C LEU A 99 2.60 -2.05 -28.16
N PRO A 100 2.62 -2.87 -29.24
CA PRO A 100 1.72 -4.01 -29.38
C PRO A 100 1.67 -4.88 -28.12
N GLY A 101 0.47 -5.28 -27.69
CA GLY A 101 0.25 -6.11 -26.50
C GLY A 101 0.24 -5.39 -25.15
N HIS A 102 0.51 -4.07 -25.10
CA HIS A 102 0.64 -3.35 -23.81
C HIS A 102 -0.62 -2.59 -23.37
N ALA A 103 -1.54 -2.28 -24.28
CA ALA A 103 -2.71 -1.43 -24.01
C ALA A 103 -3.53 -1.88 -22.77
N HIS A 104 -3.88 -3.16 -22.68
CA HIS A 104 -4.65 -3.69 -21.55
C HIS A 104 -3.92 -3.54 -20.20
N SER A 105 -2.60 -3.73 -20.19
CA SER A 105 -1.80 -3.57 -18.97
C SER A 105 -1.69 -2.12 -18.50
N PHE A 106 -1.77 -1.15 -19.42
CA PHE A 106 -1.91 0.26 -19.07
C PHE A 106 -3.29 0.55 -18.49
N GLY A 107 -4.36 0.05 -19.13
CA GLY A 107 -5.73 0.19 -18.63
C GLY A 107 -5.86 -0.29 -17.19
N ALA A 108 -5.39 -1.50 -16.90
CA ALA A 108 -5.41 -2.05 -15.54
C ALA A 108 -4.62 -1.20 -14.52
N LEU A 109 -3.52 -0.55 -14.94
CA LEU A 109 -2.78 0.36 -14.06
C LEU A 109 -3.54 1.66 -13.83
N PHE A 110 -4.17 2.23 -14.86
CA PHE A 110 -4.99 3.43 -14.72
C PHE A 110 -6.23 3.19 -13.84
N ASP A 111 -6.88 2.03 -13.95
CA ASP A 111 -8.01 1.64 -13.09
C ASP A 111 -7.60 1.47 -11.61
N SER A 112 -6.30 1.27 -11.35
CA SER A 112 -5.75 1.05 -10.01
C SER A 112 -5.20 2.32 -9.34
N LEU A 113 -5.27 3.47 -10.02
CA LEU A 113 -4.96 4.79 -9.47
C LEU A 113 -6.14 5.33 -8.65
#